data_AF-A0A969CT59-F1
#
_entry.id   AF-A0A969CT59-F1
#
_cell.length_a   1.000
_cell.length_b   1.000
_cell.length_c   1.000
_cell.angle_alpha   90.00
_cell.angle_beta   90.00
_cell.angle_gamma   90.00
#
_symmetry.space_group_name_H-M   'P 1'
#
loop_
_entity.id
_entity.type
_entity.pdbx_description
1 polymer ?
#
loop_
_entity_poly.entity_id
_entity_poly.type
_entity_poly.pdbx_seq_one_letter_code
_entity_poly.pdbx_strand_id
1 'polypeptide(L)'
;MPRRQSKSIAVQSLLKKAAGLSQSELRALVSGLQGLMQIEVERDEYGKPPNQEGNIEEKYINGCGPYRYLRYWEGKIHRSVYLGKKEG
;
A
#
# COMPACT_ATOMS: atom_id res chain seq x y z
N MET A 1 15.62 2.33 -6.25
CA MET A 1 14.77 1.12 -6.36
C MET A 1 13.55 1.43 -7.25
N PRO A 2 13.50 1.05 -8.54
CA PRO A 2 12.38 1.37 -9.41
C PRO A 2 11.31 0.26 -9.37
N ARG A 3 10.27 0.42 -8.52
CA ARG A 3 9.06 -0.45 -8.50
C ARG A 3 7.91 0.09 -9.36
N ARG A 4 8.14 1.09 -10.21
CA ARG A 4 7.07 1.88 -10.86
C ARG A 4 6.63 1.36 -12.23
N GLN A 5 7.47 0.61 -12.95
CA GLN A 5 7.18 0.19 -14.33
C GLN A 5 6.24 -1.03 -14.43
N SER A 6 6.29 -1.99 -13.51
CA SER A 6 5.49 -3.24 -13.62
C SER A 6 3.98 -3.02 -13.50
N LYS A 7 3.55 -2.04 -12.69
CA LYS A 7 2.13 -1.68 -12.52
C LYS A 7 1.52 -1.11 -13.80
N SER A 8 2.30 -0.40 -14.62
CA SER A 8 1.84 0.20 -15.87
C SER A 8 1.49 -0.87 -16.92
N ILE A 9 2.30 -1.94 -16.98
CA ILE A 9 2.12 -3.04 -17.93
C ILE A 9 0.86 -3.86 -17.61
N ALA A 10 0.60 -4.11 -16.32
CA ALA A 10 -0.59 -4.84 -15.88
C ALA A 10 -1.89 -4.12 -16.29
N VAL A 11 -1.95 -2.80 -16.10
CA VAL A 11 -3.10 -1.98 -16.48
C VAL A 11 -3.33 -1.99 -17.99
N GLN A 12 -2.27 -1.85 -18.78
CA GLN A 12 -2.39 -1.91 -20.25
C GLN A 12 -2.90 -3.28 -20.74
N SER A 13 -2.47 -4.37 -20.11
CA SER A 13 -2.96 -5.71 -20.45
C SER A 13 -4.46 -5.88 -20.16
N LEU A 14 -4.94 -5.30 -19.04
CA LEU A 14 -6.35 -5.30 -18.66
C LEU A 14 -7.20 -4.48 -19.64
N LEU A 15 -6.71 -3.31 -20.07
CA LEU A 15 -7.39 -2.49 -21.07
C LEU A 15 -7.54 -3.20 -22.41
N LYS A 16 -6.51 -3.94 -22.85
CA LYS A 16 -6.59 -4.75 -24.08
C LYS A 16 -7.64 -5.86 -23.97
N LYS A 17 -7.77 -6.50 -22.81
CA LYS A 17 -8.80 -7.52 -22.58
C LYS A 17 -10.20 -6.89 -22.51
N ALA A 18 -10.33 -5.72 -21.89
CA ALA A 18 -11.58 -4.99 -21.78
C ALA A 18 -12.10 -4.49 -23.15
N ALA A 19 -11.21 -4.20 -24.10
CA ALA A 19 -11.60 -3.78 -25.46
C ALA A 19 -12.43 -4.82 -26.22
N GLY A 20 -12.37 -6.10 -25.84
CA GLY A 20 -13.18 -7.18 -26.44
C GLY A 20 -14.56 -7.37 -25.81
N LEU A 21 -14.89 -6.61 -24.76
CA LEU A 21 -16.17 -6.73 -24.06
C LEU A 21 -17.28 -5.96 -24.76
N SER A 22 -18.51 -6.46 -24.64
CA SER A 22 -19.71 -5.75 -25.04
C SER A 22 -19.97 -4.54 -24.14
N GLN A 23 -20.83 -3.62 -24.60
CA GLN A 23 -21.15 -2.41 -23.85
C GLN A 23 -21.82 -2.69 -22.48
N SER A 24 -22.61 -3.76 -22.37
CA SER A 24 -23.20 -4.19 -21.09
C SER A 24 -22.15 -4.75 -20.14
N GLU A 25 -21.23 -5.58 -20.63
CA GLU A 25 -20.12 -6.13 -19.84
C GLU A 25 -19.14 -5.03 -19.38
N LEU A 26 -18.86 -4.05 -20.24
CA LEU A 26 -18.05 -2.88 -19.87
C LEU A 26 -18.71 -2.09 -18.74
N ARG A 27 -20.02 -1.87 -18.79
CA ARG A 27 -20.75 -1.21 -17.70
C ARG A 27 -20.73 -2.01 -16.40
N ALA A 28 -20.90 -3.33 -16.48
CA ALA A 28 -20.79 -4.21 -15.32
C ALA A 28 -19.37 -4.18 -14.71
N LEU A 29 -18.33 -4.20 -15.55
CA LEU A 29 -16.94 -4.06 -15.13
C LEU A 29 -16.68 -2.73 -14.43
N VAL A 30 -17.14 -1.61 -15.01
CA VAL A 30 -17.00 -0.28 -14.41
C VAL A 30 -17.71 -0.20 -13.07
N SER A 31 -18.95 -0.71 -12.98
CA SER A 31 -19.72 -0.72 -11.74
C SER A 31 -19.04 -1.57 -10.65
N GLY A 32 -18.51 -2.75 -11.01
CA GLY A 32 -17.74 -3.58 -10.08
C GLY A 32 -16.46 -2.91 -9.58
N LEU A 33 -15.70 -2.25 -10.49
CA LEU A 33 -14.50 -1.49 -10.12
C LEU A 33 -14.84 -0.30 -9.21
N GLN A 34 -15.93 0.41 -9.48
CA GLN A 34 -16.42 1.49 -8.61
C GLN A 34 -16.81 0.95 -7.23
N GLY A 35 -17.48 -0.21 -7.17
CA GLY A 35 -17.76 -0.92 -5.92
C GLY A 35 -16.48 -1.23 -5.15
N LEU A 36 -15.44 -1.77 -5.82
CA LEU A 36 -14.13 -2.03 -5.20
C LEU A 36 -13.44 -0.75 -4.70
N MET A 37 -13.62 0.38 -5.37
CA MET A 37 -13.10 1.67 -4.92
C MET A 37 -13.88 2.25 -3.73
N GLN A 38 -15.15 1.86 -3.58
CA GLN A 38 -16.02 2.23 -2.46
C GLN A 38 -15.95 1.26 -1.29
N ILE A 39 -15.29 0.11 -1.45
CA ILE A 39 -14.81 -0.66 -0.30
C ILE A 39 -13.80 0.27 0.39
N GLU A 40 -14.31 1.02 1.37
CA GLU A 40 -13.50 1.53 2.45
C GLU A 40 -12.68 0.33 2.90
N VAL A 41 -11.36 0.40 2.71
CA VAL A 41 -10.44 -0.64 3.16
C VAL A 41 -10.85 -0.94 4.60
N GLU A 42 -11.46 -2.11 4.84
CA GLU A 42 -12.05 -2.45 6.14
C GLU A 42 -10.95 -2.26 7.16
N ARG A 43 -11.05 -1.15 7.88
CA ARG A 43 -10.14 -0.86 8.97
C ARG A 43 -10.66 -1.66 10.14
N ASP A 44 -9.77 -2.29 10.89
CA ASP A 44 -10.17 -2.90 12.15
C ASP A 44 -10.83 -1.85 13.08
N GLU A 45 -11.37 -2.29 14.22
CA GLU A 45 -11.99 -1.41 15.22
C GLU A 45 -11.09 -0.23 15.66
N TYR A 46 -9.80 -0.30 15.33
CA TYR A 46 -8.82 0.72 15.59
C TYR A 46 -8.25 1.44 14.36
N GLY A 47 -8.85 1.33 13.17
CA GLY A 47 -8.40 2.10 12.02
C GLY A 47 -7.24 1.46 11.21
N LYS A 48 -6.80 0.24 11.52
CA LYS A 48 -5.65 -0.40 10.88
C LYS A 48 -6.04 -1.03 9.53
N PRO A 49 -5.28 -0.78 8.45
CA PRO A 49 -5.45 -1.51 7.19
C PRO A 49 -5.05 -2.99 7.35
N PRO A 50 -5.75 -3.94 6.72
CA PRO A 50 -5.58 -5.38 6.95
C PRO A 50 -4.21 -5.95 6.53
N ASN A 51 -3.40 -5.19 5.78
CA ASN A 51 -2.10 -5.62 5.25
C ASN A 51 -0.92 -4.73 5.68
N GLN A 52 -1.04 -3.92 6.74
CA GLN A 52 0.09 -3.17 7.29
C GLN A 52 0.72 -3.91 8.48
N GLU A 53 1.68 -4.78 8.16
CA GLU A 53 2.69 -5.28 9.10
C GLU A 53 3.70 -4.17 9.39
N GLY A 54 4.18 -4.09 10.64
CA GLY A 54 5.15 -3.07 11.01
C GLY A 54 6.42 -3.14 10.17
N ASN A 55 7.01 -1.99 9.85
CA ASN A 55 8.22 -1.92 9.02
C ASN A 55 9.40 -1.33 9.80
N ILE A 56 10.61 -1.74 9.44
CA ILE A 56 11.83 -1.11 9.95
C ILE A 56 12.12 0.13 9.09
N GLU A 57 12.28 1.27 9.74
CA GLU A 57 12.67 2.53 9.12
C GLU A 57 14.06 2.95 9.61
N GLU A 58 14.95 3.32 8.68
CA GLU A 58 16.28 3.82 8.97
C GLU A 58 16.28 5.35 8.90
N LYS A 59 16.69 6.01 9.99
CA LYS A 59 16.74 7.48 10.09
C LYS A 59 18.13 7.99 10.44
N TYR A 60 18.48 9.14 9.87
CA TYR A 60 19.64 9.93 10.27
C TYR A 60 19.14 11.13 11.07
N ILE A 61 19.77 11.41 12.20
CA ILE A 61 19.46 12.55 13.08
C ILE A 61 20.72 13.38 13.21
N ASN A 62 20.67 14.65 12.79
CA ASN A 62 21.82 15.57 12.79
C ASN A 62 23.07 15.01 12.08
N GLY A 63 22.88 14.28 10.99
CA GLY A 63 23.97 13.63 10.25
C GLY A 63 24.52 12.34 10.89
N CYS A 64 24.07 11.98 12.09
CA CYS A 64 24.42 10.73 12.76
C CYS A 64 23.38 9.64 12.46
N GLY A 65 23.82 8.43 12.12
CA GLY A 65 22.93 7.31 11.78
C GLY A 65 23.62 6.26 10.89
N PRO A 66 22.87 5.30 10.32
CA PRO A 66 21.41 5.16 10.39
C PRO A 66 20.94 4.48 11.69
N TYR A 67 19.91 5.05 12.30
CA TYR A 67 19.19 4.50 13.45
C TYR A 67 17.96 3.72 12.96
N ARG A 68 17.75 2.51 13.48
CA ARG A 68 16.60 1.68 13.14
C ARG A 68 15.44 1.95 14.08
N TYR A 69 14.25 2.08 13.51
CA TYR A 69 13.00 2.20 14.24
C TYR A 69 12.00 1.17 13.73
N LEU A 70 11.34 0.43 14.62
CA LEU A 70 10.14 -0.32 14.28
C LEU A 70 8.96 0.66 14.23
N ARG A 71 8.30 0.74 13.08
CA ARG A 71 7.08 1.51 12.88
C ARG A 71 5.89 0.57 12.79
N TYR A 72 4.90 0.79 13.63
CA TYR A 72 3.69 -0.03 13.66
C TYR A 72 2.51 0.78 14.17
N TRP A 73 1.31 0.31 13.85
CA TRP A 73 0.08 0.86 14.39
C TRP A 73 -0.32 0.07 15.63
N GLU A 74 -0.51 0.79 16.73
CA GLU A 74 -1.15 0.29 17.93
C GLU A 74 -2.51 0.97 18.01
N GLY A 75 -3.51 0.24 17.57
CA GLY A 75 -4.80 0.80 17.27
C GLY A 75 -4.76 2.00 16.30
N LYS A 76 -5.34 3.15 16.71
CA LYS A 76 -5.36 4.41 15.92
C LYS A 76 -4.07 5.22 16.01
N ILE A 77 -3.06 4.74 16.74
CA ILE A 77 -1.84 5.50 17.02
C ILE A 77 -0.67 4.89 16.24
N HIS A 78 0.01 5.71 15.44
CA HIS A 78 1.24 5.30 14.78
C HIS A 78 2.41 5.41 15.77
N ARG A 79 2.94 4.25 16.19
CA ARG A 79 4.04 4.14 17.13
C ARG A 79 5.38 4.02 16.42
N SER A 80 6.45 4.39 17.12
CA SER A 80 7.83 4.19 16.68
C SER A 80 8.66 3.74 17.88
N VAL A 81 9.34 2.61 17.76
CA VAL A 81 10.25 2.08 18.80
C VAL A 81 11.66 2.08 18.26
N TYR A 82 12.59 2.68 18.99
CA TYR A 82 14.01 2.69 18.63
C TYR A 82 14.60 1.29 18.84
N LEU A 83 15.20 0.73 17.79
CA LEU A 83 15.79 -0.62 17.78
C LEU A 83 17.33 -0.59 17.91
N GLY A 84 17.94 0.58 17.98
CA GLY A 84 19.39 0.73 17.99
C GLY A 84 19.96 1.36 16.72
N LYS A 85 21.26 1.65 16.77
CA LYS A 85 22.02 2.08 15.60
C LYS A 85 22.31 0.87 14.73
N LYS A 86 22.17 1.00 13.41
CA LYS A 86 22.60 -0.05 12.49
C LYS A 86 24.11 -0.13 12.57
N GLU A 87 24.60 -1.28 13.01
CA GLU A 87 26.00 -1.65 12.85
C GLU A 87 26.22 -2.02 11.38
N GLY A 88 27.32 -1.49 10.82
CA GLY A 88 27.72 -1.70 9.44
C GLY A 88 28.51 -2.98 9.26
#